data_AF-A0A9P6TQC8-F1
#
_entry.id   AF-A0A9P6TQC8-F1
#
_cell.length_a   1.000
_cell.length_b   1.000
_cell.length_c   1.000
_cell.angle_alpha   90.00
_cell.angle_beta   90.00
_cell.angle_gamma   90.00
#
_symmetry.space_group_name_H-M   'P 1'
#
loop_
_entity.id
_entity.type
_entity.pdbx_description
1 polymer ?
#
loop_
_entity_poly.entity_id
_entity_poly.type
_entity_poly.pdbx_seq_one_letter_code
_entity_poly.pdbx_strand_id
1 'polypeptide(L)'
;MFDENLSTNDQPFPYNYLLNLFTAPQMGAYLAETSFTDDVYALPIHLQRLISEAKEEVIIERTRARQGHGNRSNQALNRLEDVRKYVWMRSSGDVSNLMTVLIHIVSDEDELENLVNH
;
A
#
# COMPACT_ATOMS: atom_id res chain seq x y z
N MET A 1 -7.61 -45.23 2.37
CA MET A 1 -7.59 -44.61 1.04
C MET A 1 -7.64 -43.11 1.31
N PHE A 2 -6.47 -42.51 1.49
CA PHE A 2 -6.32 -41.07 1.69
C PHE A 2 -5.80 -40.53 0.36
N ASP A 3 -6.50 -39.55 -0.19
CA ASP A 3 -5.88 -38.32 -0.67
C ASP A 3 -7.02 -37.35 -0.99
N GLU A 4 -7.23 -36.44 -0.04
CA GLU A 4 -7.92 -35.18 -0.27
C GLU A 4 -7.11 -34.40 -1.32
N ASN A 5 -7.56 -34.44 -2.57
CA ASN A 5 -7.22 -33.42 -3.54
C ASN A 5 -7.92 -32.11 -3.13
N LEU A 6 -7.39 -31.47 -2.10
CA LEU A 6 -7.72 -30.11 -1.73
C LEU A 6 -7.18 -29.20 -2.83
N SER A 7 -8.11 -28.65 -3.60
CA SER A 7 -7.94 -27.60 -4.59
C SER A 7 -6.96 -26.52 -4.11
N THR A 8 -5.71 -26.60 -4.52
CA THR A 8 -4.76 -25.48 -4.41
C THR A 8 -5.10 -24.44 -5.48
N ASN A 9 -5.30 -23.18 -5.06
CA ASN A 9 -5.39 -21.94 -5.85
C ASN A 9 -6.77 -21.33 -6.18
N ASP A 10 -7.64 -21.15 -5.19
CA ASP A 10 -8.75 -20.17 -5.30
C ASP A 10 -8.81 -19.19 -4.11
N GLN A 11 -7.75 -19.10 -3.30
CA GLN A 11 -7.73 -18.07 -2.26
C GLN A 11 -7.45 -16.70 -2.89
N PRO A 12 -8.33 -15.70 -2.67
CA PRO A 12 -8.11 -14.35 -3.17
C PRO A 12 -6.80 -13.81 -2.61
N PHE A 13 -6.07 -13.05 -3.43
CA PHE A 13 -4.82 -12.42 -3.00
C PHE A 13 -5.08 -11.56 -1.75
N PRO A 14 -4.38 -11.81 -0.63
CA PRO A 14 -4.72 -11.21 0.66
C PRO A 14 -4.45 -9.70 0.72
N TYR A 15 -3.61 -9.19 -0.19
CA TYR A 15 -3.16 -7.79 -0.20
C TYR A 15 -3.72 -7.01 -1.40
N ASN A 16 -4.95 -7.30 -1.82
CA ASN A 16 -5.60 -6.61 -2.94
C ASN A 16 -5.62 -5.08 -2.77
N TYR A 17 -5.82 -4.57 -1.55
CA TYR A 17 -5.71 -3.14 -1.27
C TYR A 17 -4.33 -2.58 -1.64
N LEU A 18 -3.24 -3.23 -1.21
CA LEU A 18 -1.88 -2.80 -1.52
C LEU A 18 -1.56 -2.89 -3.01
N LEU A 19 -2.02 -3.96 -3.66
CA LEU A 19 -1.87 -4.14 -5.10
C LEU A 19 -2.52 -2.98 -5.86
N ASN A 20 -3.77 -2.66 -5.53
CA ASN A 20 -4.50 -1.55 -6.13
C ASN A 20 -3.85 -0.20 -5.82
N LEU A 21 -3.42 0.03 -4.57
CA LEU A 21 -2.75 1.25 -4.14
C LEU A 21 -1.44 1.49 -4.91
N PHE A 22 -0.61 0.45 -5.09
CA PHE A 22 0.70 0.56 -5.75
C PHE A 22 0.63 0.52 -7.27
N THR A 23 -0.48 0.05 -7.84
CA THR A 23 -0.74 0.10 -9.29
C THR A 23 -1.59 1.31 -9.70
N ALA A 24 -2.15 2.06 -8.74
CA ALA A 24 -2.92 3.26 -9.02
C ALA A 24 -2.07 4.30 -9.79
N PRO A 25 -2.57 4.86 -10.91
CA PRO A 25 -1.86 5.90 -11.64
C PRO A 25 -1.57 7.13 -10.77
N GLN A 26 -2.49 7.44 -9.85
CA GLN A 26 -2.40 8.54 -8.89
C GLN A 26 -2.74 8.02 -7.49
N MET A 27 -1.70 7.67 -6.72
CA MET A 27 -1.85 7.07 -5.39
C MET A 27 -2.65 7.96 -4.43
N GLY A 28 -2.37 9.27 -4.42
CA GLY A 28 -3.10 10.21 -3.58
C GLY A 28 -4.62 10.23 -3.89
N ALA A 29 -4.99 10.21 -5.18
CA ALA A 29 -6.40 10.17 -5.56
C ALA A 29 -7.07 8.88 -5.06
N TYR A 30 -6.40 7.74 -5.22
CA TYR A 30 -6.86 6.44 -4.72
C TYR A 30 -7.07 6.46 -3.20
N LEU A 31 -6.12 6.97 -2.42
CA LEU A 31 -6.22 7.06 -0.95
C LEU A 31 -7.41 7.89 -0.48
N ALA A 32 -7.72 8.98 -1.18
CA ALA A 32 -8.80 9.88 -0.80
C ALA A 32 -10.20 9.42 -1.27
N GLU A 33 -10.27 8.49 -2.23
CA GLU A 33 -11.53 7.95 -2.76
C GLU A 33 -11.88 6.59 -2.17
N THR A 34 -10.89 5.83 -1.71
CA THR A 34 -11.10 4.50 -1.13
C THR A 34 -11.29 4.56 0.38
N SER A 35 -12.28 3.84 0.90
CA SER A 35 -12.41 3.58 2.33
C SER A 35 -11.37 2.55 2.78
N PHE A 36 -10.92 2.65 4.04
CA PHE A 36 -10.15 1.54 4.61
C PHE A 36 -11.08 0.37 4.84
N THR A 37 -10.70 -0.76 4.26
CA THR A 37 -11.34 -2.05 4.43
C THR A 37 -10.62 -2.85 5.52
N ASP A 38 -11.21 -3.94 6.00
CA ASP A 38 -10.67 -4.75 7.11
C ASP A 38 -9.24 -5.29 6.81
N ASP A 39 -8.91 -5.45 5.53
CA ASP A 39 -7.60 -5.86 5.04
C ASP A 39 -6.48 -4.84 5.33
N VAL A 40 -6.77 -3.54 5.42
CA VAL A 40 -5.81 -2.52 5.84
C VAL A 40 -5.40 -2.71 7.30
N TYR A 41 -6.35 -3.13 8.14
CA TYR A 41 -6.09 -3.41 9.56
C TYR A 41 -5.35 -4.73 9.79
N ALA A 42 -5.27 -5.59 8.77
CA ALA A 42 -4.49 -6.82 8.80
C ALA A 42 -3.03 -6.62 8.36
N LEU A 43 -2.65 -5.41 7.95
CA LEU A 43 -1.28 -5.08 7.56
C LEU A 43 -0.37 -4.89 8.79
N PRO A 44 0.96 -5.05 8.62
CA PRO A 44 1.93 -4.70 9.66
C PRO A 44 1.76 -3.25 10.09
N ILE A 45 1.97 -2.99 11.39
CA ILE A 45 1.61 -1.72 12.03
C ILE A 45 2.28 -0.50 11.38
N HIS A 46 3.52 -0.65 10.93
CA HIS A 46 4.28 0.42 10.28
C HIS A 46 3.64 0.84 8.95
N LEU A 47 3.20 -0.13 8.13
CA LEU A 47 2.54 0.15 6.86
C LEU A 47 1.13 0.69 7.07
N GLN A 48 0.39 0.14 8.04
CA GLN A 48 -0.92 0.65 8.41
C GLN A 48 -0.86 2.13 8.84
N ARG A 49 0.13 2.49 9.67
CA ARG A 49 0.37 3.88 10.11
C ARG A 49 0.71 4.77 8.93
N LEU A 50 1.66 4.36 8.08
CA LEU A 50 2.06 5.14 6.92
C LEU A 50 0.88 5.41 5.96
N ILE A 51 0.05 4.40 5.67
CA ILE A 51 -1.13 4.54 4.81
C ILE A 51 -2.16 5.49 5.45
N SER A 52 -2.35 5.39 6.77
CA SER A 52 -3.25 6.28 7.52
C SER A 52 -2.79 7.73 7.49
N GLU A 53 -1.51 7.98 7.76
CA GLU A 53 -0.89 9.31 7.70
C GLU A 53 -0.99 9.89 6.28
N ALA A 54 -0.64 9.11 5.25
CA ALA A 54 -0.69 9.56 3.85
C ALA A 54 -2.12 9.91 3.42
N LYS A 55 -3.11 9.11 3.82
CA LYS A 55 -4.51 9.41 3.54
C LYS A 55 -4.98 10.68 4.22
N GLU A 56 -4.61 10.88 5.49
CA GLU A 56 -4.95 12.10 6.23
C GLU A 56 -4.36 13.34 5.54
N GLU A 57 -3.08 13.29 5.14
CA GLU A 57 -2.41 14.36 4.39
C GLU A 57 -3.19 14.73 3.12
N VAL A 58 -3.58 13.74 2.31
CA VAL A 58 -4.33 13.97 1.06
C VAL A 58 -5.72 14.56 1.32
N ILE A 59 -6.44 14.08 2.34
CA ILE A 59 -7.78 14.61 2.68
C ILE A 59 -7.67 16.07 3.16
N ILE A 60 -6.67 16.38 3.99
CA ILE A 60 -6.39 17.74 4.43
C ILE A 60 -6.03 18.63 3.25
N GLU A 61 -5.16 18.17 2.34
CA GLU A 61 -4.77 18.91 1.13
C GLU A 61 -6.00 19.20 0.26
N ARG A 62 -6.82 18.19 -0.05
CA ARG A 62 -8.06 18.37 -0.82
C ARG A 62 -9.02 19.37 -0.16
N THR A 63 -9.12 19.35 1.17
CA THR A 63 -9.98 20.27 1.92
C THR A 63 -9.44 21.70 1.88
N ARG A 64 -8.12 21.87 2.01
CA ARG A 64 -7.45 23.19 1.98
C ARG A 64 -7.37 23.80 0.61
N ALA A 65 -7.17 23.00 -0.43
CA ALA A 65 -7.22 23.44 -1.82
C ALA A 65 -8.58 24.08 -2.14
N ARG A 66 -9.68 23.51 -1.62
CA ARG A 66 -11.03 24.10 -1.73
C ARG A 66 -11.19 25.41 -0.95
N GLN A 67 -10.37 25.63 0.08
CA GLN A 67 -10.38 26.84 0.93
C GLN A 67 -9.34 27.88 0.49
N GLY A 68 -8.56 27.64 -0.57
CA GLY A 68 -7.53 28.56 -1.07
C GLY A 68 -6.29 28.67 -0.17
N HIS A 69 -6.06 27.71 0.72
CA HIS A 69 -4.86 27.65 1.55
C HIS A 69 -3.72 26.88 0.85
N GLY A 70 -2.48 27.33 1.04
CA GLY A 70 -1.29 26.74 0.40
C GLY A 70 -0.99 25.30 0.83
N ASN A 71 -0.23 24.59 -0.01
CA ASN A 71 0.15 23.20 0.20
C ASN A 71 1.05 23.02 1.42
N ARG A 72 0.75 21.98 2.22
CA ARG A 72 1.67 21.46 3.24
C ARG A 72 2.57 20.38 2.60
N SER A 73 3.62 20.02 3.34
CA SER A 73 4.45 18.86 3.00
C SER A 73 3.60 17.59 3.08
N ASN A 74 3.59 16.82 1.99
CA ASN A 74 2.96 15.49 1.93
C ASN A 74 4.02 14.42 2.25
N GLN A 75 4.53 14.43 3.48
CA GLN A 75 5.69 13.63 3.86
C GLN A 75 5.36 12.14 3.93
N ALA A 76 4.19 11.78 4.47
CA ALA A 76 3.75 10.40 4.50
C ALA A 76 3.39 9.89 3.10
N LEU A 77 2.75 10.71 2.27
CA LEU A 77 2.49 10.32 0.87
C LEU A 77 3.80 10.09 0.09
N ASN A 78 4.81 10.95 0.28
CA ASN A 78 6.11 10.78 -0.38
C ASN A 78 6.80 9.49 0.05
N ARG A 79 6.84 9.18 1.35
CA ARG A 79 7.38 7.92 1.87
C ARG A 79 6.63 6.71 1.30
N LEU A 80 5.31 6.79 1.19
CA LEU A 80 4.49 5.72 0.60
C LEU A 80 4.75 5.55 -0.91
N GLU A 81 5.00 6.65 -1.64
CA GLU A 81 5.45 6.61 -3.04
C GLU A 81 6.85 5.99 -3.17
N ASP A 82 7.74 6.20 -2.19
CA ASP A 82 9.07 5.58 -2.18
C ASP A 82 8.99 4.07 -1.90
N VAL A 83 8.11 3.64 -0.99
CA VAL A 83 7.75 2.22 -0.81
C VAL A 83 7.24 1.62 -2.14
N ARG A 84 6.34 2.31 -2.84
CA ARG A 84 5.85 1.87 -4.15
C ARG A 84 7.00 1.75 -5.15
N LYS A 85 7.88 2.75 -5.27
CA LYS A 85 9.04 2.69 -6.19
C LYS A 85 9.93 1.49 -5.89
N TYR A 86 10.19 1.22 -4.61
CA TYR A 86 10.97 0.06 -4.19
C TYR A 86 10.32 -1.26 -4.63
N VAL A 87 9.01 -1.41 -4.38
CA VAL A 87 8.24 -2.59 -4.79
C VAL A 87 8.31 -2.81 -6.31
N TRP A 88 8.11 -1.75 -7.09
CA TRP A 88 8.15 -1.80 -8.56
C TRP A 88 9.55 -2.08 -9.11
N MET A 89 10.58 -1.54 -8.47
CA MET A 89 11.97 -1.84 -8.82
C MET A 89 12.28 -3.31 -8.59
N ARG A 90 11.88 -3.85 -7.43
CA ARG A 90 12.09 -5.27 -7.08
C ARG A 90 11.25 -6.21 -7.93
N SER A 91 10.11 -5.76 -8.45
CA SER A 91 9.28 -6.53 -9.38
C SER A 91 9.76 -6.49 -10.83
N SER A 92 10.85 -5.77 -11.14
CA SER A 92 11.34 -5.54 -12.51
C SER A 92 10.29 -4.92 -13.45
N GLY A 93 9.35 -4.14 -12.91
CA GLY A 93 8.26 -3.55 -13.69
C GLY A 93 7.10 -4.51 -14.02
N ASP A 94 7.12 -5.74 -13.51
CA ASP A 94 6.10 -6.75 -13.79
C ASP A 94 5.09 -6.83 -12.63
N VAL A 95 3.80 -6.75 -12.96
CA VAL A 95 2.68 -6.86 -12.00
C VAL A 95 2.58 -8.27 -11.42
N SER A 96 2.91 -9.32 -12.19
CA SER A 96 2.93 -10.69 -11.69
C SER A 96 3.97 -10.87 -10.59
N ASN A 97 5.15 -10.25 -10.73
CA ASN A 97 6.17 -10.25 -9.70
C ASN A 97 5.83 -9.33 -8.53
N LEU A 98 5.04 -8.27 -8.77
CA LEU A 98 4.64 -7.31 -7.74
C LEU A 98 3.85 -7.96 -6.61
N MET A 99 2.98 -8.93 -6.93
CA MET A 99 2.25 -9.72 -5.93
C MET A 99 3.19 -10.49 -5.00
N THR A 100 4.22 -11.15 -5.56
CA THR A 100 5.23 -11.88 -4.80
C THR A 100 6.07 -10.95 -3.93
N VAL A 101 6.46 -9.80 -4.46
CA VAL A 101 7.22 -8.77 -3.72
C VAL A 101 6.40 -8.21 -2.56
N LEU A 102 5.11 -7.91 -2.78
CA LEU A 102 4.21 -7.45 -1.73
C LEU A 102 4.07 -8.46 -0.58
N ILE A 103 3.89 -9.75 -0.91
CA ILE A 103 3.83 -10.81 0.12
C ILE A 103 5.12 -10.82 0.93
N HIS A 104 6.27 -10.73 0.28
CA HIS A 104 7.57 -10.75 0.95
C HIS A 104 7.77 -9.54 1.87
N ILE A 105 7.53 -8.32 1.38
CA ILE A 105 7.67 -7.09 2.17
C ILE A 105 6.71 -7.08 3.36
N VAL A 106 5.48 -7.56 3.20
CA VAL A 106 4.52 -7.62 4.30
C VAL A 106 4.91 -8.68 5.34
N SER A 107 5.63 -9.72 4.92
CA SER A 107 6.09 -10.79 5.83
C SER A 107 7.41 -10.48 6.53
N ASP A 108 8.21 -9.56 5.99
CA ASP A 108 9.50 -9.13 6.54
C ASP A 108 9.35 -7.76 7.25
N GLU A 109 9.06 -7.82 8.55
CA GLU A 109 8.79 -6.62 9.36
C GLU A 109 10.02 -5.70 9.48
N ASP A 110 11.24 -6.27 9.55
CA ASP A 110 12.48 -5.51 9.63
C ASP A 110 12.76 -4.76 8.32
N GLU A 111 12.59 -5.43 7.17
CA GLU A 111 12.73 -4.79 5.86
C GLU A 111 11.70 -3.66 5.70
N LEU A 112 10.45 -3.93 6.08
CA LEU A 112 9.36 -2.97 6.00
C LEU A 112 9.59 -1.75 6.91
N GLU A 113 10.03 -1.95 8.15
CA GLU A 113 10.34 -0.86 9.08
C GLU A 113 11.44 0.04 8.51
N ASN A 114 12.51 -0.56 7.97
CA ASN A 114 13.59 0.19 7.35
C ASN A 114 13.10 1.03 6.16
N LEU A 115 12.21 0.46 5.34
CA LEU A 115 11.67 1.11 4.15
C LEU A 115 10.69 2.25 4.48
N VAL A 116 9.88 2.11 5.53
CA VAL A 116 8.87 3.10 5.94
C VAL A 116 9.51 4.29 6.69
N ASN A 117 10.68 4.08 7.31
CA ASN A 117 11.36 5.08 8.14
C ASN A 117 12.50 5.84 7.42
N HIS A 118 12.89 5.42 6.21
CA HIS A 118 13.86 6.14 5.36
C HIS A 118 13.16 7.11 4.41
#